data_AF-A0A4V2RPT3-F1
#
_entry.id   AF-A0A4V2RPT3-F1
#
_cell.length_a   1.000
_cell.length_b   1.000
_cell.length_c   1.000
_cell.angle_alpha   90.00
_cell.angle_beta   90.00
_cell.angle_gamma   90.00
#
_symmetry.space_group_name_H-M   'P 1'
#
loop_
_entity.id
_entity.type
_entity.pdbx_description
1 polymer ?
#
loop_
_entity_poly.entity_id
_entity_poly.type
_entity_poly.pdbx_seq_one_letter_code
_entity_poly.pdbx_strand_id
1 'polypeptide(L)'
;MKTYLSFHLNGKQLFPYWISTYLLGIVLVVIYVLRSKAILSGDMSFGTSLMLLLSFLLLVGVVYIYYYYVIKYTTDGIEYQGERLVTSYTISQFLGILVVGLLLSIVTLGIYLPWFIQRLYTFFIEGSSYKGTSYRFDGDGLTLFGILTLLLVLPIIALSMISVALFGIGSAEEGMLANIYQLIALAPLYTLLLKWMVSGSYNGYRISLDVKLFNMMGFIFLHLLFTVLTLGIYFPLFYLNIYKYVMAHVACVNEAGERVALDYDMDKGGDFLFIWGQLLLTIVTVGVYLPWAYAKVMGRIISKTSIE
;
A
#
# COMPACT_ATOMS: atom_id res chain seq x y z
N MET A 1 -16.47 17.76 20.72
CA MET A 1 -15.91 18.83 19.87
C MET A 1 -14.91 18.18 18.93
N LYS A 2 -15.03 18.37 17.61
CA LYS A 2 -14.08 17.80 16.63
C LYS A 2 -12.68 18.35 16.88
N THR A 3 -11.72 17.46 17.10
CA THR A 3 -10.29 17.83 17.12
C THR A 3 -9.65 17.35 15.83
N TYR A 4 -9.07 18.27 15.06
CA TYR A 4 -8.40 17.94 13.80
C TYR A 4 -6.93 17.60 14.02
N LEU A 5 -6.40 16.72 13.16
CA LEU A 5 -4.97 16.45 13.10
C LEU A 5 -4.25 17.59 12.39
N SER A 6 -3.02 17.88 12.79
CA SER A 6 -2.09 18.72 12.02
C SER A 6 -1.06 17.84 11.33
N PHE A 7 -0.56 18.30 10.19
CA PHE A 7 0.42 17.57 9.40
C PHE A 7 1.53 18.46 8.87
N HIS A 8 2.76 18.06 9.12
CA HIS A 8 3.98 18.80 8.77
C HIS A 8 4.97 17.89 8.05
N LEU A 9 4.85 17.81 6.73
CA LEU A 9 5.81 17.11 5.86
C LEU A 9 6.17 18.02 4.67
N ASN A 10 7.47 18.11 4.37
CA ASN A 10 7.93 18.80 3.17
C ASN A 10 8.45 17.79 2.15
N GLY A 11 8.01 17.89 0.89
CA GLY A 11 8.49 17.05 -0.21
C GLY A 11 10.01 17.06 -0.38
N LYS A 12 10.70 18.14 0.03
CA LYS A 12 12.17 18.22 0.04
C LYS A 12 12.83 17.15 0.93
N GLN A 13 12.18 16.70 2.01
CA GLN A 13 12.72 15.65 2.89
C GLN A 13 12.72 14.28 2.20
N LEU A 14 11.74 14.04 1.33
CA LEU A 14 11.59 12.79 0.59
C LEU A 14 12.35 12.78 -0.75
N PHE A 15 12.66 13.97 -1.28
CA PHE A 15 13.25 14.12 -2.61
C PHE A 15 14.57 13.36 -2.83
N PRO A 16 15.57 13.37 -1.92
CA PRO A 16 16.82 12.64 -2.12
C PRO A 16 16.62 11.13 -2.29
N TYR A 17 15.71 10.55 -1.50
CA TYR A 17 15.40 9.12 -1.55
C TYR A 17 14.54 8.77 -2.78
N TRP A 18 13.65 9.67 -3.18
CA TRP A 18 12.87 9.50 -4.41
C TRP A 18 13.77 9.55 -5.64
N ILE A 19 14.63 10.58 -5.76
CA ILE A 19 15.45 10.75 -6.96
C ILE A 19 16.47 9.62 -7.11
N SER A 20 17.01 9.08 -6.02
CA SER A 20 17.88 7.89 -6.08
C SER A 20 17.13 6.67 -6.61
N THR A 21 15.92 6.42 -6.11
CA THR A 21 15.06 5.32 -6.58
C THR A 21 14.68 5.51 -8.05
N TYR A 22 14.31 6.73 -8.42
CA TYR A 22 13.85 7.09 -9.74
C TYR A 22 14.97 6.96 -10.79
N LEU A 23 16.15 7.50 -10.52
CA LEU A 23 17.31 7.40 -11.41
C LEU A 23 17.79 5.95 -11.56
N LEU A 24 17.84 5.20 -10.46
CA LEU A 24 18.16 3.78 -10.52
C LEU A 24 17.13 3.03 -11.38
N GLY A 25 15.83 3.28 -11.19
CA GLY A 25 14.76 2.70 -12.00
C GLY A 25 14.95 2.98 -13.50
N ILE A 26 15.26 4.22 -13.87
CA ILE A 26 15.54 4.59 -15.28
C ILE A 26 16.74 3.79 -15.82
N VAL A 27 17.85 3.74 -15.08
CA VAL A 27 19.05 3.01 -15.49
C VAL A 27 18.72 1.54 -15.75
N LEU A 28 17.90 0.92 -14.91
CA LEU A 28 17.51 -0.48 -15.06
C LEU A 28 16.57 -0.72 -16.24
N VAL A 29 15.62 0.19 -16.48
CA VAL A 29 14.78 0.14 -17.68
C VAL A 29 15.63 0.26 -18.94
N VAL A 30 16.62 1.17 -18.96
CA VAL A 30 17.54 1.31 -20.09
C VAL A 30 18.35 0.03 -20.30
N ILE A 31 18.91 -0.56 -19.25
CA ILE A 31 19.63 -1.85 -19.33
C ILE A 31 18.70 -2.95 -19.90
N TYR A 32 17.48 -3.03 -19.39
CA TYR A 32 16.49 -4.00 -19.86
C TYR A 32 16.16 -3.81 -21.35
N VAL A 33 15.91 -2.57 -21.80
CA VAL A 33 15.64 -2.25 -23.21
C VAL A 33 16.84 -2.57 -24.09
N LEU A 34 18.06 -2.23 -23.69
CA LEU A 34 19.29 -2.54 -24.44
C LEU A 34 19.55 -4.04 -24.56
N ARG A 35 19.09 -4.83 -23.58
CA ARG A 35 19.21 -6.30 -23.58
C ARG A 35 17.95 -7.01 -24.08
N SER A 36 16.89 -6.30 -24.42
CA SER A 36 15.59 -6.86 -24.81
C SER A 36 15.69 -7.93 -25.89
N LYS A 37 16.48 -7.71 -26.95
CA LYS A 37 16.67 -8.71 -28.02
C LYS A 37 17.29 -10.02 -27.53
N ALA A 38 18.31 -9.93 -26.66
CA ALA A 38 18.94 -11.12 -26.07
C ALA A 38 18.02 -11.79 -25.03
N ILE A 39 17.18 -11.01 -24.34
CA ILE A 39 16.15 -11.52 -23.45
C ILE A 39 15.09 -12.30 -24.24
N LEU A 40 14.64 -11.73 -25.35
CA LEU A 40 13.61 -12.31 -26.22
C LEU A 40 14.11 -13.54 -27.00
N SER A 41 15.38 -13.57 -27.41
CA SER A 41 15.95 -14.72 -28.12
C SER A 41 16.30 -15.91 -27.23
N GLY A 42 16.31 -15.71 -25.90
CA GLY A 42 16.69 -16.75 -24.94
C GLY A 42 18.21 -17.02 -24.87
N ASP A 43 19.02 -16.34 -25.70
CA ASP A 43 20.48 -16.51 -25.77
C ASP A 43 21.23 -15.70 -24.70
N MET A 44 20.67 -15.57 -23.50
CA MET A 44 21.36 -14.85 -22.43
C MET A 44 22.42 -15.72 -21.79
N SER A 45 23.64 -15.18 -21.75
CA SER A 45 24.71 -15.69 -20.90
C SER A 45 24.26 -15.70 -19.44
N PHE A 46 24.70 -16.69 -18.68
CA PHE A 46 24.51 -16.74 -17.23
C PHE A 46 24.91 -15.43 -16.54
N GLY A 47 26.01 -14.81 -16.97
CA GLY A 47 26.48 -13.53 -16.41
C GLY A 47 25.48 -12.38 -16.62
N THR A 48 24.81 -12.33 -17.78
CA THR A 48 23.78 -11.30 -18.04
C THR A 48 22.53 -11.53 -17.20
N SER A 49 22.08 -12.78 -17.05
CA SER A 49 20.93 -13.12 -16.20
C SER A 49 21.20 -12.78 -14.73
N LEU A 50 22.41 -13.10 -14.24
CA LEU A 50 22.82 -12.77 -12.88
C LEU A 50 22.89 -11.26 -12.65
N MET A 51 23.45 -10.49 -13.59
CA MET A 51 23.49 -9.03 -13.51
C MET A 51 22.08 -8.42 -13.44
N LEU A 52 21.14 -8.90 -14.27
CA LEU A 52 19.75 -8.42 -14.25
C LEU A 52 19.05 -8.73 -12.93
N LEU A 53 19.24 -9.94 -12.39
CA LEU A 53 18.68 -10.34 -11.10
C LEU A 53 19.22 -9.46 -9.97
N LEU A 54 20.55 -9.27 -9.89
CA LEU A 54 21.17 -8.43 -8.86
C LEU A 54 20.72 -6.97 -8.96
N SER A 55 20.55 -6.48 -10.18
CA SER A 55 20.03 -5.14 -10.45
C SER A 55 18.58 -4.98 -9.98
N PHE A 56 17.73 -5.99 -10.23
CA PHE A 56 16.36 -6.01 -9.74
C PHE A 56 16.29 -6.06 -8.21
N LEU A 57 17.11 -6.88 -7.56
CA LEU A 57 17.19 -6.94 -6.09
C LEU A 57 17.68 -5.62 -5.49
N LEU A 58 18.64 -4.95 -6.14
CA LEU A 58 19.09 -3.62 -5.75
C LEU A 58 17.94 -2.60 -5.83
N LEU A 59 17.16 -2.61 -6.91
CA LEU A 59 15.98 -1.73 -7.04
C LEU A 59 14.98 -1.98 -5.93
N VAL A 60 14.65 -3.24 -5.66
CA VAL A 60 13.74 -3.62 -4.56
C VAL A 60 14.27 -3.05 -3.24
N GLY A 61 15.55 -3.23 -2.94
CA GLY A 61 16.18 -2.68 -1.73
C GLY A 61 16.05 -1.15 -1.62
N VAL A 62 16.37 -0.42 -2.70
CA VAL A 62 16.28 1.05 -2.72
C VAL A 62 14.83 1.53 -2.59
N VAL A 63 13.88 0.83 -3.21
CA VAL A 63 12.44 1.11 -3.08
C VAL A 63 11.98 0.93 -1.62
N TYR A 64 12.40 -0.14 -0.95
CA TYR A 64 12.08 -0.34 0.48
C TYR A 64 12.71 0.72 1.38
N ILE A 65 13.93 1.19 1.07
CA ILE A 65 14.55 2.31 1.78
C ILE A 65 13.74 3.59 1.57
N TYR A 66 13.29 3.88 0.34
CA TYR A 66 12.40 5.00 0.08
C TYR A 66 11.10 4.89 0.90
N TYR A 67 10.45 3.72 0.92
CA TYR A 67 9.26 3.49 1.74
C TYR A 67 9.51 3.68 3.24
N TYR A 68 10.66 3.26 3.76
CA TYR A 68 11.03 3.51 5.16
C TYR A 68 10.99 5.02 5.47
N TYR A 69 11.61 5.85 4.63
CA TYR A 69 11.61 7.30 4.85
C TYR A 69 10.25 7.94 4.64
N VAL A 70 9.45 7.45 3.68
CA VAL A 70 8.06 7.90 3.50
C VAL A 70 7.24 7.65 4.77
N ILE A 71 7.28 6.44 5.32
CA ILE A 71 6.54 6.10 6.55
C ILE A 71 7.07 6.92 7.73
N LYS A 72 8.40 6.95 7.92
CA LYS A 72 9.03 7.69 9.01
C LYS A 72 8.63 9.17 9.04
N TYR A 73 8.87 9.89 7.94
CA TYR A 73 8.57 11.33 7.92
C TYR A 73 7.06 11.61 7.92
N THR A 74 6.24 10.69 7.44
CA THR A 74 4.77 10.83 7.56
C THR A 74 4.34 10.69 9.01
N THR A 75 4.83 9.67 9.74
CA THR A 75 4.53 9.50 11.16
C THR A 75 5.04 10.67 11.99
N ASP A 76 6.29 11.07 11.82
CA ASP A 76 6.90 12.20 12.54
C ASP A 76 6.20 13.55 12.21
N GLY A 77 5.54 13.61 11.06
CA GLY A 77 4.80 14.77 10.58
C GLY A 77 3.39 14.88 11.14
N ILE A 78 2.82 13.83 11.74
CA ILE A 78 1.48 13.85 12.33
C ILE A 78 1.54 14.46 13.73
N GLU A 79 0.68 15.44 13.96
CA GLU A 79 0.54 16.10 15.25
C GLU A 79 -0.94 16.08 15.66
N TYR A 80 -1.19 15.74 16.92
CA TYR A 80 -2.52 15.65 17.50
C TYR A 80 -2.52 16.34 18.87
N GLN A 81 -3.44 17.27 19.08
CA GLN A 81 -3.52 18.07 20.32
C GLN A 81 -2.20 18.75 20.73
N GLY A 82 -1.39 19.18 19.76
CA GLY A 82 -0.09 19.84 20.00
C GLY A 82 1.05 18.89 20.35
N GLU A 83 0.82 17.58 20.33
CA GLU A 83 1.86 16.56 20.53
C GLU A 83 2.08 15.75 19.25
N ARG A 84 3.34 15.50 18.92
CA ARG A 84 3.73 14.74 17.73
C ARG A 84 3.85 13.27 18.02
N LEU A 85 3.58 12.45 17.01
CA LEU A 85 3.97 11.05 17.06
C LEU A 85 5.49 10.96 16.96
N VAL A 86 6.08 10.10 17.79
CA VAL A 86 7.52 9.88 17.86
C VAL A 86 7.84 8.51 17.31
N THR A 87 8.82 8.42 16.42
CA THR A 87 9.33 7.14 15.91
C THR A 87 10.59 6.72 16.70
N SER A 88 10.60 5.48 17.17
CA SER A 88 11.70 4.91 17.97
C SER A 88 12.62 3.97 17.15
N TYR A 89 12.22 3.62 15.94
CA TYR A 89 12.88 2.61 15.12
C TYR A 89 14.01 3.17 14.25
N THR A 90 15.03 2.33 14.01
CA THR A 90 16.23 2.71 13.26
C THR A 90 16.30 2.04 11.88
N ILE A 91 17.01 2.67 10.94
CA ILE A 91 17.20 2.11 9.59
C ILE A 91 17.98 0.78 9.63
N SER A 92 18.91 0.60 10.56
CA SER A 92 19.68 -0.64 10.68
C SER A 92 18.80 -1.83 11.08
N GLN A 93 17.88 -1.64 12.03
CA GLN A 93 16.89 -2.65 12.39
C GLN A 93 15.99 -3.00 11.20
N PHE A 94 15.54 -1.97 10.45
CA PHE A 94 14.73 -2.17 9.25
C PHE A 94 15.49 -2.96 8.17
N LEU A 95 16.76 -2.65 7.92
CA LEU A 95 17.58 -3.39 6.94
C LEU A 95 17.76 -4.85 7.34
N GLY A 96 17.89 -5.15 8.64
CA GLY A 96 17.92 -6.53 9.14
C GLY A 96 16.65 -7.30 8.80
N ILE A 97 15.47 -6.70 9.05
CA ILE A 97 14.17 -7.28 8.70
C ILE A 97 14.03 -7.44 7.18
N LEU A 98 14.45 -6.45 6.40
CA LEU A 98 14.36 -6.43 4.94
C LEU A 98 15.21 -7.55 4.31
N VAL A 99 16.48 -7.67 4.69
CA VAL A 99 17.40 -8.66 4.11
C VAL A 99 16.94 -10.08 4.43
N VAL A 100 16.62 -10.34 5.70
CA VAL A 100 16.11 -11.64 6.14
C VAL A 100 14.78 -11.96 5.46
N GLY A 101 13.86 -11.00 5.43
CA GLY A 101 12.55 -11.14 4.79
C GLY A 101 12.64 -11.48 3.30
N LEU A 102 13.43 -10.72 2.54
CA LEU A 102 13.64 -10.97 1.11
C LEU A 102 14.30 -12.31 0.84
N LEU A 103 15.32 -12.68 1.63
CA LEU A 103 16.01 -13.96 1.48
C LEU A 103 15.05 -15.13 1.73
N LEU A 104 14.29 -15.10 2.82
CA LEU A 104 13.30 -16.15 3.10
C LEU A 104 12.21 -16.19 2.03
N SER A 105 11.74 -15.03 1.54
CA SER A 105 10.76 -14.99 0.45
C SER A 105 11.30 -15.61 -0.84
N ILE A 106 12.58 -15.41 -1.17
CA ILE A 106 13.19 -16.05 -2.36
C ILE A 106 13.31 -17.57 -2.16
N VAL A 107 13.86 -18.01 -1.02
CA VAL A 107 14.09 -19.44 -0.72
C VAL A 107 12.76 -20.21 -0.64
N THR A 108 11.70 -19.57 -0.16
CA THR A 108 10.36 -20.18 -0.04
C THR A 108 9.46 -19.92 -1.26
N LEU A 109 10.00 -19.39 -2.37
CA LEU A 109 9.24 -19.06 -3.59
C LEU A 109 8.00 -18.18 -3.33
N GLY A 110 8.14 -17.21 -2.44
CA GLY A 110 7.10 -16.25 -2.09
C GLY A 110 6.17 -16.68 -0.96
N ILE A 111 6.23 -17.93 -0.48
CA ILE A 111 5.37 -18.41 0.61
C ILE A 111 5.57 -17.56 1.86
N TYR A 112 6.80 -17.14 2.18
CA TYR A 112 7.09 -16.32 3.37
C TYR A 112 6.58 -14.86 3.30
N LEU A 113 6.11 -14.38 2.14
CA LEU A 113 5.69 -12.98 1.96
C LEU A 113 4.69 -12.46 3.02
N PRO A 114 3.66 -13.21 3.44
CA PRO A 114 2.70 -12.72 4.44
C PRO A 114 3.33 -12.47 5.81
N TRP A 115 4.23 -13.34 6.26
CA TRP A 115 4.98 -13.14 7.50
C TRP A 115 5.97 -11.99 7.39
N PHE A 116 6.59 -11.81 6.21
CA PHE A 116 7.44 -10.65 5.96
C PHE A 116 6.64 -9.34 6.03
N ILE A 117 5.49 -9.27 5.37
CA ILE A 117 4.58 -8.11 5.42
C ILE A 117 4.14 -7.84 6.85
N GLN A 118 3.73 -8.88 7.59
CA GLN A 118 3.34 -8.75 8.99
C GLN A 118 4.45 -8.14 9.85
N ARG A 119 5.70 -8.62 9.70
CA ARG A 119 6.86 -8.06 10.42
C ARG A 119 7.13 -6.59 10.07
N LEU A 120 6.93 -6.18 8.82
CA LEU A 120 7.07 -4.79 8.41
C LEU A 120 6.01 -3.90 9.09
N TYR A 121 4.74 -4.32 9.08
CA TYR A 121 3.66 -3.58 9.74
C TYR A 121 3.87 -3.48 11.25
N THR A 122 4.20 -4.59 11.91
CA THR A 122 4.56 -4.61 13.34
C THR A 122 5.70 -3.62 13.63
N PHE A 123 6.77 -3.64 12.83
CA PHE A 123 7.93 -2.75 13.01
C PHE A 123 7.56 -1.27 12.95
N PHE A 124 6.76 -0.86 11.96
CA PHE A 124 6.37 0.55 11.81
C PHE A 124 5.31 0.99 12.83
N ILE A 125 4.32 0.15 13.12
CA ILE A 125 3.23 0.50 14.05
C ILE A 125 3.76 0.51 15.49
N GLU A 126 4.39 -0.56 15.95
CA GLU A 126 4.83 -0.68 17.34
C GLU A 126 6.04 0.21 17.67
N GLY A 127 6.83 0.52 16.65
CA GLY A 127 7.92 1.48 16.79
C GLY A 127 7.47 2.94 16.76
N SER A 128 6.17 3.21 16.55
CA SER A 128 5.58 4.55 16.67
C SER A 128 4.93 4.71 18.06
N SER A 129 5.08 5.87 18.67
CA SER A 129 4.47 6.19 19.97
C SER A 129 3.80 7.55 19.96
N TYR A 130 2.77 7.69 20.79
CA TYR A 130 2.08 8.94 21.06
C TYR A 130 1.96 9.08 22.58
N LYS A 131 2.25 10.27 23.14
CA LYS A 131 2.23 10.52 24.60
C LYS A 131 3.06 9.50 25.42
N GLY A 132 4.13 8.97 24.85
CA GLY A 132 4.99 7.97 25.49
C GLY A 132 4.46 6.52 25.48
N THR A 133 3.28 6.27 24.92
CA THR A 133 2.70 4.92 24.77
C THR A 133 2.85 4.45 23.32
N SER A 134 3.38 3.25 23.13
CA SER A 134 3.48 2.62 21.81
C SER A 134 2.15 2.02 21.36
N TYR A 135 1.91 2.04 20.05
CA TYR A 135 0.83 1.27 19.44
C TYR A 135 1.15 -0.23 19.49
N ARG A 136 0.13 -1.07 19.50
CA ARG A 136 0.26 -2.52 19.34
C ARG A 136 -0.45 -2.95 18.07
N PHE A 137 0.21 -3.76 17.25
CA PHE A 137 -0.38 -4.32 16.05
C PHE A 137 -0.86 -5.74 16.33
N ASP A 138 -2.15 -5.99 16.11
CA ASP A 138 -2.78 -7.30 16.39
C ASP A 138 -2.94 -8.16 15.12
N GLY A 139 -2.38 -7.71 13.98
CA GLY A 139 -2.45 -8.44 12.73
C GLY A 139 -1.52 -9.66 12.70
N ASP A 140 -2.12 -10.83 12.44
CA ASP A 140 -1.42 -12.12 12.38
C ASP A 140 -0.99 -12.51 10.95
N GLY A 141 0.18 -13.15 10.84
CA GLY A 141 0.77 -13.54 9.55
C GLY A 141 0.06 -14.73 8.90
N LEU A 142 -0.47 -15.67 9.69
CA LEU A 142 -1.23 -16.83 9.19
C LEU A 142 -2.58 -16.37 8.62
N THR A 143 -3.23 -15.41 9.27
CA THR A 143 -4.46 -14.80 8.77
C THR A 143 -4.21 -14.13 7.41
N LEU A 144 -3.12 -13.36 7.27
CA LEU A 144 -2.75 -12.74 5.99
C LEU A 144 -2.42 -13.79 4.91
N PHE A 145 -1.70 -14.85 5.27
CA PHE A 145 -1.42 -15.97 4.37
C PHE A 145 -2.70 -16.64 3.88
N GLY A 146 -3.66 -16.88 4.78
CA GLY A 146 -4.98 -17.41 4.44
C GLY A 146 -5.74 -16.50 3.46
N ILE A 147 -5.78 -15.19 3.73
CA ILE A 147 -6.43 -14.20 2.84
C ILE A 147 -5.82 -14.26 1.44
N LEU A 148 -4.50 -14.18 1.33
CA LEU A 148 -3.81 -14.15 0.03
C LEU A 148 -3.93 -15.49 -0.70
N THR A 149 -3.80 -16.61 -0.01
CA THR A 149 -3.87 -17.93 -0.62
C THR A 149 -5.28 -18.26 -1.11
N LEU A 150 -6.30 -18.00 -0.28
CA LEU A 150 -7.69 -18.32 -0.61
C LEU A 150 -8.30 -17.39 -1.66
N LEU A 151 -7.87 -16.13 -1.73
CA LEU A 151 -8.44 -15.14 -2.66
C LEU A 151 -7.62 -14.89 -3.91
N LEU A 152 -6.29 -15.06 -3.88
CA LEU A 152 -5.46 -14.91 -5.08
C LEU A 152 -5.05 -16.27 -5.61
N VAL A 153 -4.39 -17.10 -4.81
CA VAL A 153 -3.66 -18.27 -5.35
C VAL A 153 -4.60 -19.39 -5.80
N LEU A 154 -5.42 -19.94 -4.91
CA LEU A 154 -6.23 -21.13 -5.23
C LEU A 154 -7.25 -20.89 -6.35
N PRO A 155 -8.03 -19.80 -6.35
CA PRO A 155 -9.03 -19.59 -7.39
C PRO A 155 -8.41 -19.31 -8.76
N ILE A 156 -7.27 -18.59 -8.81
CA ILE A 156 -6.54 -18.36 -10.07
C ILE A 156 -6.06 -19.69 -10.63
N ILE A 157 -5.45 -20.55 -9.82
CA ILE A 157 -5.00 -21.88 -10.27
C ILE A 157 -6.20 -22.69 -10.78
N ALA A 158 -7.29 -22.78 -10.00
CA ALA A 158 -8.48 -23.54 -10.38
C ALA A 158 -9.11 -23.04 -11.69
N LEU A 159 -9.29 -21.72 -11.83
CA LEU A 159 -9.86 -21.12 -13.04
C LEU A 159 -8.93 -21.22 -14.24
N SER A 160 -7.61 -21.16 -14.03
CA SER A 160 -6.64 -21.39 -15.10
C SER A 160 -6.72 -22.83 -15.60
N MET A 161 -6.77 -23.81 -14.69
CA MET A 161 -6.96 -25.22 -15.06
C MET A 161 -8.29 -25.47 -15.78
N ILE A 162 -9.38 -24.84 -15.34
CA ILE A 162 -10.68 -24.90 -16.03
C ILE A 162 -10.58 -24.28 -17.43
N SER A 163 -9.95 -23.12 -17.57
CA SER A 163 -9.78 -22.47 -18.88
C SER A 163 -9.00 -23.35 -19.85
N VAL A 164 -7.91 -23.97 -19.38
CA VAL A 164 -7.11 -24.91 -20.17
C VAL A 164 -7.90 -26.15 -20.55
N ALA A 165 -8.71 -26.70 -19.62
CA ALA A 165 -9.54 -27.87 -19.89
C ALA A 165 -10.65 -27.61 -20.92
N LEU A 166 -11.20 -26.38 -20.96
CA LEU A 166 -12.28 -26.00 -21.87
C LEU A 166 -11.79 -25.56 -23.25
N PHE A 167 -10.68 -24.81 -23.31
CA PHE A 167 -10.22 -24.15 -24.53
C PHE A 167 -8.90 -24.71 -25.09
N GLY A 168 -8.23 -25.59 -24.34
CA GLY A 168 -6.92 -26.13 -24.68
C GLY A 168 -5.77 -25.21 -24.26
N ILE A 169 -4.56 -25.78 -24.19
CA ILE A 169 -3.33 -25.02 -23.90
C ILE A 169 -2.98 -24.15 -25.12
N GLY A 170 -2.61 -22.89 -24.89
CA GLY A 170 -2.19 -21.94 -25.94
C GLY A 170 -3.34 -21.23 -26.64
N SER A 171 -4.57 -21.35 -26.14
CA SER A 171 -5.73 -20.63 -26.68
C SER A 171 -5.70 -19.15 -26.29
N ALA A 172 -6.36 -18.27 -27.07
CA ALA A 172 -6.44 -16.84 -26.74
C ALA A 172 -7.24 -16.58 -25.45
N GLU A 173 -8.10 -17.53 -25.08
CA GLU A 173 -8.92 -17.52 -23.88
C GLU A 173 -8.20 -18.09 -22.64
N GLU A 174 -6.98 -18.62 -22.81
CA GLU A 174 -6.17 -19.14 -21.70
C GLU A 174 -6.01 -18.06 -20.62
N GLY A 175 -6.45 -18.37 -19.40
CA GLY A 175 -6.39 -17.43 -18.28
C GLY A 175 -7.38 -16.26 -18.33
N MET A 176 -8.25 -16.15 -19.33
CA MET A 176 -9.25 -15.06 -19.39
C MET A 176 -10.18 -15.09 -18.16
N LEU A 177 -10.63 -16.29 -17.76
CA LEU A 177 -11.44 -16.49 -16.56
C LEU A 177 -10.69 -16.08 -15.28
N ALA A 178 -9.40 -16.39 -15.20
CA ALA A 178 -8.56 -16.02 -14.07
C ALA A 178 -8.37 -14.49 -13.99
N ASN A 179 -8.22 -13.81 -15.12
CA ASN A 179 -8.11 -12.34 -15.19
C ASN A 179 -9.42 -11.65 -14.76
N ILE A 180 -10.56 -12.14 -15.23
CA ILE A 180 -11.88 -11.62 -14.82
C ILE A 180 -12.07 -11.82 -13.31
N TYR A 181 -11.73 -13.00 -12.81
CA TYR A 181 -11.79 -13.29 -11.38
C TYR A 181 -10.86 -12.36 -10.59
N GLN A 182 -9.63 -12.14 -11.04
CA GLN A 182 -8.68 -11.27 -10.34
C GLN A 182 -9.23 -9.85 -10.19
N LEU A 183 -9.89 -9.30 -11.22
CA LEU A 183 -10.55 -7.99 -11.15
C LEU A 183 -11.65 -7.96 -10.08
N ILE A 184 -12.47 -9.02 -10.00
CA ILE A 184 -13.54 -9.15 -9.01
C ILE A 184 -12.97 -9.37 -7.59
N ALA A 185 -11.89 -10.14 -7.47
CA ALA A 185 -11.24 -10.50 -6.22
C ALA A 185 -10.51 -9.32 -5.55
N LEU A 186 -10.23 -8.24 -6.28
CA LEU A 186 -9.65 -7.02 -5.70
C LEU A 186 -10.54 -6.42 -4.60
N ALA A 187 -11.86 -6.41 -4.77
CA ALA A 187 -12.78 -5.83 -3.79
C ALA A 187 -12.79 -6.57 -2.42
N PRO A 188 -12.97 -7.91 -2.35
CA PRO A 188 -12.86 -8.65 -1.09
C PRO A 188 -11.42 -8.62 -0.54
N LEU A 189 -10.41 -8.73 -1.40
CA LEU A 189 -9.01 -8.67 -0.98
C LEU A 189 -8.71 -7.34 -0.29
N TYR A 190 -9.04 -6.22 -0.92
CA TYR A 190 -8.80 -4.89 -0.36
C TYR A 190 -9.53 -4.68 0.98
N THR A 191 -10.79 -5.15 1.08
CA THR A 191 -11.57 -5.05 2.32
C THR A 191 -10.93 -5.83 3.47
N LEU A 192 -10.51 -7.08 3.22
CA LEU A 192 -9.89 -7.92 4.26
C LEU A 192 -8.49 -7.44 4.62
N LEU A 193 -7.72 -6.92 3.66
CA LEU A 193 -6.43 -6.30 3.92
C LEU A 193 -6.58 -5.05 4.79
N LEU A 194 -7.56 -4.19 4.53
CA LEU A 194 -7.80 -3.02 5.38
C LEU A 194 -8.20 -3.41 6.81
N LYS A 195 -9.05 -4.43 6.97
CA LYS A 195 -9.39 -4.97 8.28
C LYS A 195 -8.15 -5.47 9.03
N TRP A 196 -7.27 -6.18 8.33
CA TRP A 196 -6.03 -6.69 8.89
C TRP A 196 -5.05 -5.56 9.24
N MET A 197 -4.91 -4.53 8.38
CA MET A 197 -4.01 -3.39 8.58
C MET A 197 -4.42 -2.47 9.73
N VAL A 198 -5.74 -2.28 9.95
CA VAL A 198 -6.26 -1.39 11.00
C VAL A 198 -6.32 -2.08 12.37
N SER A 199 -6.22 -3.41 12.42
CA SER A 199 -6.34 -4.18 13.66
C SER A 199 -5.18 -3.91 14.62
N GLY A 200 -5.47 -3.31 15.76
CA GLY A 200 -4.48 -3.04 16.79
C GLY A 200 -5.08 -2.51 18.08
N SER A 201 -4.21 -2.09 18.99
CA SER A 201 -4.62 -1.47 20.25
C SER A 201 -3.69 -0.31 20.63
N TYR A 202 -4.26 0.65 21.35
CA TYR A 202 -3.55 1.84 21.83
C TYR A 202 -4.13 2.29 23.17
N ASN A 203 -3.30 2.35 24.21
CA ASN A 203 -3.68 2.88 25.53
C ASN A 203 -5.02 2.33 26.09
N GLY A 204 -5.24 1.02 25.98
CA GLY A 204 -6.48 0.36 26.42
C GLY A 204 -7.63 0.39 25.41
N TYR A 205 -7.54 1.18 24.33
CA TYR A 205 -8.50 1.18 23.24
C TYR A 205 -8.15 0.10 22.22
N ARG A 206 -9.13 -0.72 21.84
CA ARG A 206 -9.05 -1.61 20.69
C ARG A 206 -9.44 -0.84 19.44
N ILE A 207 -8.56 -0.84 18.44
CA ILE A 207 -8.76 -0.24 17.13
C ILE A 207 -9.13 -1.36 16.16
N SER A 208 -10.30 -1.26 15.55
CA SER A 208 -10.74 -2.22 14.53
C SER A 208 -11.60 -1.54 13.47
N LEU A 209 -11.65 -2.15 12.28
CA LEU A 209 -12.51 -1.69 11.19
C LEU A 209 -13.86 -2.42 11.25
N ASP A 210 -14.88 -1.76 11.78
CA ASP A 210 -16.23 -2.30 11.96
C ASP A 210 -17.08 -2.15 10.69
N VAL A 211 -16.74 -2.96 9.69
CA VAL A 211 -17.38 -2.94 8.36
C VAL A 211 -17.85 -4.32 7.95
N LYS A 212 -19.08 -4.42 7.44
CA LYS A 212 -19.58 -5.66 6.82
C LYS A 212 -18.91 -5.86 5.46
N LEU A 213 -18.33 -7.04 5.23
CA LEU A 213 -17.56 -7.39 4.03
C LEU A 213 -18.31 -7.04 2.74
N PHE A 214 -19.56 -7.51 2.61
CA PHE A 214 -20.38 -7.27 1.41
C PHE A 214 -20.72 -5.80 1.17
N ASN A 215 -20.91 -5.00 2.22
CA ASN A 215 -21.20 -3.58 2.08
C ASN A 215 -20.01 -2.84 1.47
N MET A 216 -18.81 -3.13 1.96
CA MET A 216 -17.58 -2.52 1.43
C MET A 216 -17.24 -3.03 0.03
N MET A 217 -17.46 -4.32 -0.24
CA MET A 217 -17.28 -4.88 -1.58
C MET A 217 -18.20 -4.20 -2.61
N GLY A 218 -19.49 -4.07 -2.30
CA GLY A 218 -20.44 -3.38 -3.18
C GLY A 218 -20.07 -1.91 -3.39
N PHE A 219 -19.61 -1.25 -2.32
CA PHE A 219 -19.10 0.13 -2.38
C PHE A 219 -17.88 0.25 -3.29
N ILE A 220 -16.84 -0.58 -3.09
CA ILE A 220 -15.62 -0.61 -3.91
C ILE A 220 -15.96 -0.92 -5.36
N PHE A 221 -16.79 -1.93 -5.61
CA PHE A 221 -17.15 -2.37 -6.95
C PHE A 221 -17.84 -1.26 -7.74
N LEU A 222 -18.78 -0.55 -7.12
CA LEU A 222 -19.47 0.58 -7.76
C LEU A 222 -18.49 1.70 -8.15
N HIS A 223 -17.53 2.02 -7.28
CA HIS A 223 -16.53 3.06 -7.56
C HIS A 223 -15.48 2.60 -8.58
N LEU A 224 -15.15 1.30 -8.59
CA LEU A 224 -14.30 0.70 -9.63
C LEU A 224 -14.99 0.81 -10.99
N LEU A 225 -16.28 0.51 -11.06
CA LEU A 225 -17.10 0.67 -12.26
C LEU A 225 -17.07 2.13 -12.75
N PHE A 226 -17.30 3.11 -11.87
CA PHE A 226 -17.19 4.53 -12.25
C PHE A 226 -15.80 4.92 -12.72
N THR A 227 -14.75 4.35 -12.11
CA THR A 227 -13.37 4.58 -12.53
C THR A 227 -13.13 4.06 -13.94
N VAL A 228 -13.61 2.86 -14.29
CA VAL A 228 -13.51 2.30 -15.64
C VAL A 228 -14.31 3.13 -16.64
N LEU A 229 -15.56 3.48 -16.31
CA LEU A 229 -16.45 4.27 -17.19
C LEU A 229 -15.90 5.68 -17.48
N THR A 230 -15.14 6.26 -16.54
CA THR A 230 -14.50 7.58 -16.70
C THR A 230 -13.06 7.50 -17.19
N LEU A 231 -12.60 6.32 -17.63
CA LEU A 231 -11.22 6.08 -18.08
C LEU A 231 -10.15 6.51 -17.06
N GLY A 232 -10.43 6.25 -15.78
CA GLY A 232 -9.53 6.58 -14.67
C GLY A 232 -9.71 7.99 -14.10
N ILE A 233 -10.49 8.87 -14.73
CA ILE A 233 -10.66 10.26 -14.27
C ILE A 233 -11.27 10.32 -12.85
N TYR A 234 -12.13 9.37 -12.50
CA TYR A 234 -12.76 9.30 -11.18
C TYR A 234 -11.84 8.77 -10.06
N PHE A 235 -10.64 8.26 -10.38
CA PHE A 235 -9.77 7.57 -9.41
C PHE A 235 -9.46 8.39 -8.13
N PRO A 236 -9.16 9.71 -8.19
CA PRO A 236 -8.93 10.49 -6.97
C PRO A 236 -10.15 10.58 -6.06
N LEU A 237 -11.36 10.66 -6.63
CA LEU A 237 -12.60 10.70 -5.85
C LEU A 237 -12.92 9.33 -5.26
N PHE A 238 -12.64 8.25 -6.01
CA PHE A 238 -12.71 6.89 -5.47
C PHE A 238 -11.82 6.72 -4.24
N TYR A 239 -10.56 7.15 -4.32
CA TYR A 239 -9.63 7.10 -3.20
C TYR A 239 -10.16 7.87 -1.97
N LEU A 240 -10.65 9.11 -2.16
CA LEU A 240 -11.23 9.92 -1.08
C LEU A 240 -12.49 9.28 -0.46
N ASN A 241 -13.36 8.71 -1.28
CA ASN A 241 -14.56 8.03 -0.83
C ASN A 241 -14.24 6.79 0.01
N ILE A 242 -13.23 6.02 -0.38
CA ILE A 242 -12.73 4.91 0.43
C ILE A 242 -12.13 5.40 1.73
N TYR A 243 -11.28 6.43 1.70
CA TYR A 243 -10.69 6.99 2.92
C TYR A 243 -11.78 7.46 3.90
N LYS A 244 -12.76 8.24 3.42
CA LYS A 244 -13.91 8.67 4.24
C LYS A 244 -14.69 7.49 4.81
N TYR A 245 -14.99 6.51 3.96
CA TYR A 245 -15.74 5.33 4.38
C TYR A 245 -14.99 4.53 5.46
N VAL A 246 -13.67 4.37 5.31
CA VAL A 246 -12.82 3.70 6.31
C VAL A 246 -12.81 4.49 7.61
N MET A 247 -12.50 5.79 7.59
CA MET A 247 -12.43 6.62 8.81
C MET A 247 -13.75 6.55 9.60
N ALA A 248 -14.89 6.68 8.92
CA ALA A 248 -16.21 6.62 9.55
C ALA A 248 -16.57 5.26 10.19
N HIS A 249 -15.81 4.20 9.87
CA HIS A 249 -16.03 2.86 10.42
C HIS A 249 -14.83 2.31 11.20
N VAL A 250 -13.80 3.13 11.44
CA VAL A 250 -12.77 2.77 12.43
C VAL A 250 -13.40 2.94 13.80
N ALA A 251 -13.51 1.85 14.54
CA ALA A 251 -14.00 1.81 15.90
C ALA A 251 -12.81 1.74 16.87
N CYS A 252 -12.65 2.77 17.69
CA CYS A 252 -11.72 2.79 18.81
C CYS A 252 -12.52 2.61 20.10
N VAL A 253 -12.51 1.41 20.68
CA VAL A 253 -13.37 1.05 21.82
C VAL A 253 -12.53 0.71 23.05
N ASN A 254 -12.78 1.39 24.17
CA ASN A 254 -12.16 1.06 25.46
C ASN A 254 -12.86 -0.12 26.15
N GLU A 255 -12.26 -0.70 27.19
CA GLU A 255 -12.85 -1.75 28.04
C GLU A 255 -14.19 -1.34 28.67
N ALA A 256 -14.39 -0.04 28.92
CA ALA A 256 -15.64 0.54 29.43
C ALA A 256 -16.74 0.72 28.35
N GLY A 257 -16.46 0.43 27.08
CA GLY A 257 -17.40 0.57 25.96
C GLY A 257 -17.46 1.98 25.34
N GLU A 258 -16.65 2.92 25.83
CA GLU A 258 -16.49 4.25 25.23
C GLU A 258 -15.93 4.12 23.81
N ARG A 259 -16.56 4.83 22.87
CA ARG A 259 -16.15 4.84 21.46
C ARG A 259 -15.61 6.21 21.09
N VAL A 260 -14.42 6.21 20.51
CA VAL A 260 -13.85 7.35 19.82
C VAL A 260 -14.08 7.16 18.33
N ALA A 261 -14.71 8.14 17.69
CA ALA A 261 -15.04 8.11 16.27
C ALA A 261 -14.03 8.92 15.47
N LEU A 262 -13.65 8.41 14.29
CA LEU A 262 -12.90 9.16 13.30
C LEU A 262 -13.85 9.58 12.18
N ASP A 263 -13.62 10.77 11.64
CA ASP A 263 -14.37 11.28 10.48
C ASP A 263 -13.44 12.05 9.56
N TYR A 264 -13.83 12.20 8.30
CA TYR A 264 -13.11 12.94 7.29
C TYR A 264 -14.02 13.98 6.64
N ASP A 265 -13.70 15.25 6.85
CA ASP A 265 -14.45 16.38 6.31
C ASP A 265 -14.13 16.63 4.83
N MET A 266 -14.76 15.82 3.98
CA MET A 266 -14.55 15.82 2.54
C MET A 266 -15.29 16.96 1.84
N ASP A 267 -14.53 17.78 1.11
CA ASP A 267 -15.04 18.66 0.06
C ASP A 267 -14.84 17.96 -1.29
N LYS A 268 -15.89 17.30 -1.78
CA LYS A 268 -15.83 16.46 -3.00
C LYS A 268 -15.23 17.20 -4.20
N GLY A 269 -15.56 18.48 -4.40
CA GLY A 269 -15.10 19.24 -5.54
C GLY A 269 -13.68 19.76 -5.35
N GLY A 270 -13.43 20.44 -4.23
CA GLY A 270 -12.13 21.03 -3.94
C GLY A 270 -11.03 20.00 -3.74
N ASP A 271 -11.31 18.90 -3.03
CA ASP A 271 -10.33 17.84 -2.76
C ASP A 271 -10.01 17.04 -4.03
N PHE A 272 -11.02 16.78 -4.88
CA PHE A 272 -10.82 16.16 -6.19
C PHE A 272 -9.92 17.00 -7.09
N LEU A 273 -10.25 18.28 -7.31
CA LEU A 273 -9.48 19.16 -8.19
C LEU A 273 -8.05 19.35 -7.67
N PHE A 274 -7.87 19.39 -6.35
CA PHE A 274 -6.56 19.50 -5.75
C PHE A 274 -5.68 18.28 -6.02
N ILE A 275 -6.19 17.07 -5.78
CA ILE A 275 -5.43 15.83 -6.03
C ILE A 275 -5.15 15.69 -7.53
N TRP A 276 -6.13 15.97 -8.39
CA TRP A 276 -5.93 16.01 -9.84
C TRP A 276 -4.84 16.98 -10.27
N GLY A 277 -4.80 18.18 -9.70
CA GLY A 277 -3.73 19.14 -9.95
C GLY A 277 -2.35 18.58 -9.56
N GLN A 278 -2.24 17.90 -8.43
CA GLN A 278 -0.96 17.26 -8.03
C GLN A 278 -0.57 16.10 -8.95
N LEU A 279 -1.53 15.31 -9.41
CA LEU A 279 -1.31 14.22 -10.36
C LEU A 279 -0.84 14.75 -11.71
N LEU A 280 -1.49 15.79 -12.24
CA LEU A 280 -1.10 16.41 -13.52
C LEU A 280 0.31 16.99 -13.45
N LEU A 281 0.67 17.68 -12.35
CA LEU A 281 2.04 18.16 -12.13
C LEU A 281 3.04 17.00 -12.07
N THR A 282 2.66 15.88 -11.46
CA THR A 282 3.51 14.67 -11.42
C THR A 282 3.71 14.11 -12.83
N ILE A 283 2.66 14.05 -13.65
CA ILE A 283 2.74 13.58 -15.04
C ILE A 283 3.63 14.50 -15.89
N VAL A 284 3.40 15.82 -15.83
CA VAL A 284 4.16 16.82 -16.61
C VAL A 284 5.65 16.83 -16.23
N THR A 285 5.98 16.52 -14.99
CA THR A 285 7.36 16.41 -14.51
C THR A 285 7.93 14.99 -14.62
N VAL A 286 7.23 14.08 -15.30
CA VAL A 286 7.64 12.67 -15.49
C VAL A 286 7.92 11.95 -14.16
N GLY A 287 7.18 12.31 -13.11
CA GLY A 287 7.31 11.71 -11.78
C GLY A 287 8.26 12.43 -10.83
N VAL A 288 9.06 13.40 -11.29
CA VAL A 288 10.01 14.13 -10.41
C VAL A 288 9.27 14.85 -9.26
N TYR A 289 8.08 15.39 -9.52
CA TYR A 289 7.27 16.12 -8.53
C TYR A 289 6.57 15.22 -7.48
N LEU A 290 6.64 13.89 -7.61
CA LEU A 290 5.91 12.94 -6.75
C LEU A 290 6.08 13.19 -5.23
N PRO A 291 7.28 13.52 -4.69
CA PRO A 291 7.44 13.77 -3.26
C PRO A 291 6.64 14.96 -2.72
N TRP A 292 6.52 16.02 -3.52
CA TRP A 292 5.73 17.20 -3.16
C TRP A 292 4.24 16.94 -3.34
N ALA A 293 3.84 16.22 -4.40
CA ALA A 293 2.47 15.77 -4.58
C ALA A 293 2.01 14.94 -3.38
N TYR A 294 2.80 13.95 -2.97
CA TYR A 294 2.52 13.11 -1.80
C TYR A 294 2.37 13.94 -0.52
N ALA A 295 3.35 14.80 -0.19
CA ALA A 295 3.32 15.61 1.03
C ALA A 295 2.10 16.55 1.09
N LYS A 296 1.73 17.16 -0.05
CA LYS A 296 0.56 18.05 -0.15
C LYS A 296 -0.76 17.30 -0.05
N VAL A 297 -0.89 16.15 -0.73
CA VAL A 297 -2.11 15.33 -0.69
C VAL A 297 -2.32 14.76 0.71
N MET A 298 -1.28 14.18 1.33
CA MET A 298 -1.36 13.68 2.69
C MET A 298 -1.68 14.79 3.70
N GLY A 299 -1.02 15.95 3.56
CA GLY A 299 -1.32 17.09 4.43
C GLY A 299 -2.76 17.54 4.34
N ARG A 300 -3.34 17.59 3.13
CA ARG A 300 -4.75 17.95 2.94
C ARG A 300 -5.72 16.91 3.51
N ILE A 301 -5.38 15.62 3.40
CA ILE A 301 -6.23 14.54 3.92
C ILE A 301 -6.17 14.54 5.45
N ILE A 302 -4.98 14.47 6.02
CA ILE A 302 -4.78 14.39 7.47
C ILE A 302 -5.33 15.64 8.17
N SER A 303 -5.13 16.85 7.60
CA SER A 303 -5.64 18.09 8.21
C SER A 303 -7.16 18.18 8.28
N LYS A 304 -7.86 17.38 7.47
CA LYS A 304 -9.33 17.30 7.41
C LYS A 304 -9.89 16.07 8.13
N THR A 305 -9.02 15.26 8.72
CA THR A 305 -9.40 14.13 9.55
C THR A 305 -9.59 14.60 10.98
N SER A 306 -10.77 14.34 11.54
CA SER A 306 -11.15 14.69 12.90
C SER A 306 -11.34 13.46 13.76
N ILE A 307 -11.02 13.61 15.05
CA ILE A 307 -11.28 12.62 16.10
C ILE A 307 -12.34 13.22 17.05
N GLU A 308 -13.39 12.44 17.34
CA GLU A 308 -14.52 12.79 18.23
C GLU A 308 -14.68 11.80 19.38
#